data_AF-A0A843JZX8-F1
#
_entry.id   AF-A0A843JZX8-F1
#
_cell.length_a   1.000
_cell.length_b   1.000
_cell.length_c   1.000
_cell.angle_alpha   90.00
_cell.angle_beta   90.00
_cell.angle_gamma   90.00
#
_symmetry.space_group_name_H-M   'P 1'
#
loop_
_entity.id
_entity.type
_entity.pdbx_description
1 polymer ?
#
loop_
_entity_poly.entity_id
_entity_poly.type
_entity_poly.pdbx_seq_one_letter_code
_entity_poly.pdbx_strand_id
1 'polypeptide(L)'
;MKRKTKIIILVIVSLVIIAILVNELILKEGVERDPAKERVLPLTEQQSANEIGKAFGSDEDKSAIYPKSRSLIIKQGQEGGIILGIKNLLENSSDVSIFSYNVIVAESTCGDENVLDWISNGKSEDNIPISFGDIYATKIHILIPKKAPPCTVRYHIEIKNEIDGIYQEYDNILFTVTSKAR
;
A
#
# COMPACT_ATOMS: atom_id res chain seq x y z
N MET A 1 29.85 -47.89 -26.05
CA MET A 1 29.72 -47.10 -24.79
C MET A 1 29.98 -45.60 -24.94
N LYS A 2 31.08 -45.15 -25.57
CA LYS A 2 31.49 -43.72 -25.62
C LYS A 2 30.45 -42.71 -26.19
N ARG A 3 29.59 -43.11 -27.14
CA ARG A 3 28.60 -42.22 -27.77
C ARG A 3 27.41 -41.89 -26.85
N LYS A 4 26.94 -42.88 -26.08
CA LYS A 4 25.83 -42.70 -25.11
C LYS A 4 26.26 -41.81 -23.96
N THR A 5 27.49 -41.98 -23.45
CA THR A 5 28.06 -41.13 -22.40
C THR A 5 28.20 -39.67 -22.86
N LYS A 6 28.63 -39.41 -24.10
CA LYS A 6 28.69 -38.05 -24.65
C LYS A 6 27.32 -37.38 -24.77
N ILE A 7 26.28 -38.12 -25.19
CA ILE A 7 24.91 -37.59 -25.30
C ILE A 7 24.35 -37.28 -23.90
N ILE A 8 24.56 -38.17 -22.94
CA ILE A 8 24.11 -37.97 -21.55
C ILE A 8 24.79 -36.73 -20.94
N ILE A 9 26.10 -36.55 -21.15
CA ILE A 9 26.82 -35.36 -20.67
C ILE A 9 26.25 -34.09 -21.33
N LEU A 10 25.95 -34.11 -22.63
CA LEU A 10 25.40 -32.95 -23.34
C LEU A 10 24.01 -32.56 -22.82
N VAL A 11 23.16 -33.54 -22.52
CA VAL A 11 21.84 -33.31 -21.93
C VAL A 11 21.95 -32.73 -20.51
N ILE A 12 22.83 -33.29 -19.67
CA ILE A 12 23.04 -32.79 -18.30
C ILE A 12 23.57 -31.36 -18.33
N VAL A 13 24.56 -31.06 -19.17
CA VAL A 13 25.12 -29.70 -19.31
C VAL A 13 24.05 -28.72 -19.79
N SER A 14 23.20 -29.12 -20.75
CA SER A 14 22.09 -28.29 -21.22
C SER A 14 21.06 -27.99 -20.13
N LEU A 15 20.71 -28.98 -19.29
CA LEU A 15 19.76 -28.79 -18.19
C LEU A 15 20.33 -27.87 -17.10
N VAL A 16 21.62 -27.98 -16.80
CA VAL A 16 22.31 -27.10 -15.85
C VAL A 16 22.36 -25.65 -16.36
N ILE A 17 22.62 -25.43 -17.66
CA ILE A 17 22.61 -24.09 -18.26
C ILE A 17 21.21 -23.46 -18.18
N ILE A 18 20.14 -24.22 -18.46
CA ILE A 18 18.76 -23.72 -18.35
C ILE A 18 18.43 -23.36 -16.89
N ALA A 19 18.85 -24.17 -15.91
CA ALA A 19 18.63 -23.88 -14.50
C ALA A 19 19.34 -22.59 -14.04
N ILE A 20 20.58 -22.35 -14.51
CA ILE A 20 21.32 -21.12 -14.23
C ILE A 20 20.64 -19.91 -14.88
N LEU A 21 20.19 -20.03 -16.14
CA LEU A 21 19.48 -18.96 -16.85
C LEU A 21 18.14 -18.59 -16.19
N VAL A 22 17.39 -19.58 -15.68
CA VAL A 22 16.15 -19.35 -14.92
C VAL A 22 16.46 -18.66 -13.59
N ASN A 23 17.56 -19.03 -12.92
CA ASN A 23 17.95 -18.40 -11.66
C ASN A 23 18.46 -16.95 -11.84
N GLU A 24 19.12 -16.64 -12.97
CA GLU A 24 19.45 -15.27 -13.34
C GLU A 24 18.23 -14.42 -13.72
N LEU A 25 17.16 -15.05 -14.24
CA LEU A 25 15.89 -14.36 -14.49
C LEU A 25 15.19 -13.99 -13.17
N ILE A 26 15.26 -14.87 -12.17
CA ILE A 26 14.68 -14.66 -10.84
C ILE A 26 15.48 -13.62 -10.03
N LEU A 27 16.80 -13.54 -10.22
CA LEU A 27 17.65 -12.54 -9.53
C LEU A 27 17.60 -11.14 -10.18
N LYS A 28 17.14 -11.01 -11.43
CA LYS A 28 16.89 -9.71 -12.07
C LYS A 28 15.57 -9.07 -11.65
N GLU A 29 14.75 -9.77 -10.86
CA GLU A 29 13.65 -9.17 -10.08
C GLU A 29 14.12 -8.56 -8.75
N GLY A 30 15.43 -8.56 -8.48
CA GLY A 30 16.09 -7.54 -7.66
C GLY A 30 16.06 -6.18 -8.35
N VAL A 31 14.88 -5.75 -8.78
CA VAL A 31 14.59 -4.41 -9.26
C VAL A 31 15.04 -3.49 -8.14
N GLU A 32 16.01 -2.63 -8.44
CA GLU A 32 16.09 -1.31 -7.82
C GLU A 32 14.69 -0.72 -7.96
N ARG A 33 13.84 -0.97 -6.97
CA ARG A 33 12.45 -0.50 -6.93
C ARG A 33 12.59 0.99 -6.76
N ASP A 34 12.70 1.69 -7.89
CA ASP A 34 12.57 3.13 -7.93
C ASP A 34 11.24 3.44 -7.23
N PRO A 35 11.26 4.01 -6.02
CA PRO A 35 10.03 4.29 -5.28
C PRO A 35 9.15 5.31 -6.03
N ALA A 36 9.68 5.93 -7.11
CA ALA A 36 8.93 6.76 -8.03
C ALA A 36 8.00 5.99 -8.98
N LYS A 37 8.14 4.66 -9.12
CA LYS A 37 7.31 3.81 -9.98
C LYS A 37 6.08 3.21 -9.31
N GLU A 38 6.02 3.17 -7.98
CA GLU A 38 4.87 2.64 -7.22
C GLU A 38 3.80 3.72 -6.98
N ARG A 39 3.48 4.50 -8.02
CA ARG A 39 2.39 5.48 -7.93
C ARG A 39 1.06 4.75 -8.11
N VAL A 40 0.19 4.83 -7.11
CA VAL A 40 -1.18 4.25 -7.09
C VAL A 40 -2.14 4.93 -8.08
N LEU A 41 -1.76 6.08 -8.63
CA LEU A 41 -2.63 6.92 -9.45
C LEU A 41 -3.25 6.27 -10.70
N PRO A 42 -2.63 5.32 -11.43
CA PRO A 42 -3.28 4.72 -12.59
C PRO A 42 -4.24 3.57 -12.25
N LEU A 43 -4.39 3.17 -10.98
CA LEU A 43 -5.23 2.02 -10.63
C LEU A 43 -6.72 2.37 -10.76
N THR A 44 -7.54 1.46 -11.28
CA THR A 44 -9.00 1.53 -11.18
C THR A 44 -9.47 1.14 -9.77
N GLU A 45 -10.75 1.35 -9.45
CA GLU A 45 -11.34 0.91 -8.18
C GLU A 45 -11.20 -0.62 -8.00
N GLN A 46 -11.50 -1.40 -9.03
CA GLN A 46 -11.37 -2.87 -9.00
C GLN A 46 -9.92 -3.32 -8.80
N GLN A 47 -8.97 -2.67 -9.47
CA GLN A 47 -7.55 -2.96 -9.25
C GLN A 47 -7.12 -2.57 -7.83
N SER A 48 -7.68 -1.49 -7.29
CA SER A 48 -7.40 -1.05 -5.92
C SER A 48 -7.91 -2.06 -4.89
N ALA A 49 -9.13 -2.57 -5.08
CA ALA A 49 -9.72 -3.63 -4.27
C ALA A 49 -8.89 -4.94 -4.33
N ASN A 50 -8.39 -5.31 -5.51
CA ASN A 50 -7.54 -6.50 -5.66
C ASN A 50 -6.17 -6.34 -5.00
N GLU A 51 -5.52 -5.18 -5.15
CA GLU A 51 -4.22 -4.94 -4.52
C GLU A 51 -4.34 -4.82 -3.00
N ILE A 52 -5.42 -4.21 -2.50
CA ILE A 52 -5.65 -4.12 -1.06
C ILE A 52 -5.98 -5.48 -0.44
N GLY A 53 -6.74 -6.35 -1.14
CA GLY A 53 -6.99 -7.71 -0.67
C GLY A 53 -5.70 -8.51 -0.44
N LYS A 54 -4.68 -8.30 -1.29
CA LYS A 54 -3.33 -8.88 -1.11
C LYS A 54 -2.51 -8.17 -0.04
N ALA A 55 -2.88 -6.94 0.33
CA ALA A 55 -2.13 -6.10 1.25
C ALA A 55 -2.26 -6.55 2.71
N PHE A 56 -3.39 -7.15 3.08
CA PHE A 56 -3.59 -7.83 4.37
C PHE A 56 -2.56 -8.97 4.50
N GLY A 57 -1.83 -8.99 5.62
CA GLY A 57 -0.80 -9.98 5.93
C GLY A 57 -1.36 -11.20 6.64
N SER A 58 -2.47 -11.06 7.36
CA SER A 58 -3.19 -12.13 8.04
C SER A 58 -4.71 -11.95 7.93
N ASP A 59 -5.47 -13.00 8.25
CA ASP A 59 -6.94 -12.91 8.31
C ASP A 59 -7.45 -12.01 9.44
N GLU A 60 -6.62 -11.82 10.48
CA GLU A 60 -6.89 -11.00 11.67
C GLU A 60 -6.56 -9.51 11.47
N ASP A 61 -5.91 -9.16 10.36
CA ASP A 61 -5.55 -7.78 10.06
C ASP A 61 -6.82 -6.96 9.77
N LYS A 62 -7.05 -5.94 10.60
CA LYS A 62 -8.21 -5.04 10.52
C LYS A 62 -8.07 -3.98 9.44
N SER A 63 -6.85 -3.56 9.14
CA SER A 63 -6.56 -2.58 8.09
C SER A 63 -5.29 -2.92 7.31
N ALA A 64 -5.22 -2.39 6.10
CA ALA A 64 -4.05 -2.52 5.23
C ALA A 64 -3.79 -1.24 4.46
N ILE A 65 -2.54 -1.06 4.02
CA ILE A 65 -2.14 0.01 3.11
C ILE A 65 -1.42 -0.59 1.91
N TYR A 66 -1.77 -0.10 0.72
CA TYR A 66 -1.01 -0.32 -0.50
C TYR A 66 -0.40 1.00 -1.00
N PRO A 67 0.90 1.03 -1.37
CA PRO A 67 1.83 -0.11 -1.40
C PRO A 67 2.20 -0.62 -0.01
N LYS A 68 2.55 -1.92 0.09
CA LYS A 68 2.89 -2.59 1.36
C LYS A 68 4.07 -1.95 2.10
N SER A 69 4.92 -1.20 1.40
CA SER A 69 6.01 -0.42 1.99
C SER A 69 5.51 0.66 2.95
N ARG A 70 4.22 1.05 2.83
CA ARG A 70 3.58 2.16 3.55
C ARG A 70 4.38 3.46 3.41
N SER A 71 5.09 3.62 2.29
CA SER A 71 5.98 4.73 2.04
C SER A 71 5.88 5.16 0.59
N LEU A 72 5.76 6.47 0.39
CA LEU A 72 5.74 7.09 -0.92
C LEU A 72 6.86 8.11 -1.04
N ILE A 73 7.55 8.11 -2.17
CA ILE A 73 8.48 9.18 -2.52
C ILE A 73 7.88 9.95 -3.69
N ILE A 74 7.51 11.20 -3.45
CA ILE A 74 6.84 12.05 -4.43
C ILE A 74 7.70 13.29 -4.67
N LYS A 75 7.97 13.59 -5.95
CA LYS A 75 8.71 14.80 -6.32
C LYS A 75 7.82 16.03 -6.18
N GLN A 76 8.42 17.18 -5.91
CA GLN A 76 7.73 18.47 -5.91
C GLN A 76 6.91 18.71 -7.19
N GLY A 77 5.66 19.15 -7.03
CA GLY A 77 4.73 19.38 -8.14
C GLY A 77 4.24 18.10 -8.81
N GLN A 78 4.38 16.96 -8.14
CA GLN A 78 3.84 15.67 -8.57
C GLN A 78 2.86 15.16 -7.53
N GLU A 79 2.10 14.18 -7.98
CA GLU A 79 1.07 13.52 -7.22
C GLU A 79 1.40 12.03 -7.08
N GLY A 80 0.92 11.46 -5.99
CA GLY A 80 0.96 10.05 -5.65
C GLY A 80 -0.25 9.69 -4.81
N GLY A 81 -0.29 8.47 -4.30
CA GLY A 81 -1.37 8.08 -3.42
C GLY A 81 -1.10 6.73 -2.78
N ILE A 82 -1.84 6.45 -1.72
CA ILE A 82 -1.96 5.13 -1.13
C ILE A 82 -3.40 4.63 -1.25
N ILE A 83 -3.60 3.33 -1.12
CA ILE A 83 -4.91 2.72 -0.90
C ILE A 83 -4.98 2.32 0.56
N LEU A 84 -6.05 2.73 1.24
CA LEU A 84 -6.44 2.24 2.56
C LEU A 84 -7.46 1.12 2.40
N GLY A 85 -7.25 0.01 3.09
CA GLY A 85 -8.22 -1.06 3.26
C GLY A 85 -8.69 -1.13 4.70
N ILE A 86 -10.00 -1.26 4.90
CA ILE A 86 -10.64 -1.50 6.19
C ILE A 86 -11.44 -2.79 6.08
N LYS A 87 -11.13 -3.78 6.91
CA LYS A 87 -11.81 -5.07 6.94
C LYS A 87 -12.69 -5.13 8.18
N ASN A 88 -13.96 -5.50 8.02
CA ASN A 88 -14.84 -5.68 9.17
C ASN A 88 -14.69 -7.10 9.73
N LEU A 89 -14.11 -7.20 10.92
CA LEU A 89 -13.98 -8.44 11.71
C LEU A 89 -14.91 -8.49 12.93
N LEU A 90 -15.85 -7.56 13.07
CA LEU A 90 -16.78 -7.51 14.19
C LEU A 90 -17.94 -8.48 13.93
N GLU A 91 -18.01 -9.56 14.71
CA GLU A 91 -19.17 -10.45 14.72
C GLU A 91 -20.29 -9.80 15.55
N ASN A 92 -21.19 -9.06 14.90
CA ASN A 92 -22.36 -8.45 15.52
C ASN A 92 -23.68 -8.96 14.90
N SER A 93 -24.80 -8.74 15.60
CA SER A 93 -26.13 -9.25 15.21
C SER A 93 -26.73 -8.57 13.97
N SER A 94 -26.21 -7.39 13.60
CA SER A 94 -26.46 -6.71 12.34
C SER A 94 -25.26 -6.96 11.44
N ASP A 95 -25.42 -7.71 10.36
CA ASP A 95 -24.34 -8.11 9.44
C ASP A 95 -23.48 -6.95 8.88
N VAL A 96 -23.89 -5.69 9.09
CA VAL A 96 -23.21 -4.47 8.65
C VAL A 96 -22.84 -3.62 9.87
N SER A 97 -21.57 -3.22 9.93
CA SER A 97 -21.03 -2.26 10.90
C SER A 97 -20.69 -0.93 10.21
N ILE A 98 -20.80 0.16 10.96
CA ILE A 98 -20.47 1.51 10.46
C ILE A 98 -19.07 1.90 10.92
N PHE A 99 -18.25 2.36 9.99
CA PHE A 99 -16.87 2.79 10.21
C PHE A 99 -16.68 4.25 9.81
N SER A 100 -15.59 4.83 10.30
CA SER A 100 -15.08 6.12 9.86
C SER A 100 -13.56 6.08 9.92
N TYR A 101 -12.88 6.87 9.10
CA TYR A 101 -11.46 7.08 9.25
C TYR A 101 -11.08 8.54 9.14
N ASN A 102 -9.97 8.91 9.76
CA ASN A 102 -9.39 10.24 9.65
C ASN A 102 -7.86 10.15 9.58
N VAL A 103 -7.27 10.90 8.65
CA VAL A 103 -5.84 11.04 8.51
C VAL A 103 -5.37 12.24 9.32
N ILE A 104 -4.40 12.01 10.21
CA ILE A 104 -3.75 13.06 11.00
C ILE A 104 -2.23 13.04 10.77
N VAL A 105 -1.58 14.15 11.09
CA VAL A 105 -0.11 14.25 11.05
C VAL A 105 0.44 13.70 12.37
N ALA A 106 1.24 12.65 12.30
CA ALA A 106 1.95 12.13 13.46
C ALA A 106 3.25 12.89 13.68
N GLU A 107 4.09 12.97 12.64
CA GLU A 107 5.41 13.61 12.68
C GLU A 107 5.71 14.28 11.34
N SER A 108 6.40 15.42 11.35
CA SER A 108 6.78 16.14 10.13
C SER A 108 8.16 16.77 10.28
N THR A 109 9.00 16.64 9.25
CA THR A 109 10.28 17.36 9.12
C THR A 109 10.19 18.55 8.17
N CYS A 110 8.99 18.94 7.76
CA CYS A 110 8.75 19.97 6.74
C CYS A 110 8.70 21.40 7.28
N GLY A 111 9.09 21.63 8.53
CA GLY A 111 8.97 22.93 9.18
C GLY A 111 7.50 23.33 9.37
N ASP A 112 7.18 24.58 9.06
CA ASP A 112 5.84 25.18 9.26
C ASP A 112 4.83 24.85 8.14
N GLU A 113 5.16 23.93 7.22
CA GLU A 113 4.25 23.50 6.16
C GLU A 113 3.00 22.83 6.75
N ASN A 114 1.82 23.22 6.25
CA ASN A 114 0.59 22.48 6.54
C ASN A 114 0.52 21.22 5.68
N VAL A 115 1.29 20.20 6.08
CA VAL A 115 1.45 18.96 5.33
C VAL A 115 0.14 18.18 5.19
N LEU A 116 -0.83 18.37 6.09
CA LEU A 116 -2.15 17.77 5.94
C LEU A 116 -2.88 18.25 4.67
N ASP A 117 -2.58 19.47 4.18
CA ASP A 117 -3.12 20.00 2.92
C ASP A 117 -2.51 19.38 1.67
N TRP A 118 -1.43 18.61 1.81
CA TRP A 118 -0.89 17.83 0.70
C TRP A 118 -1.83 16.68 0.33
N ILE A 119 -2.70 16.24 1.24
CA ILE A 119 -3.73 15.26 0.92
C ILE A 119 -4.84 15.97 0.15
N SER A 120 -4.88 15.80 -1.17
CA SER A 120 -5.88 16.46 -2.03
C SER A 120 -7.25 15.80 -1.97
N ASN A 121 -7.30 14.49 -1.65
CA ASN A 121 -8.54 13.74 -1.48
C ASN A 121 -8.35 12.55 -0.51
N GLY A 122 -9.42 12.13 0.17
CA GLY A 122 -9.40 10.99 1.09
C GLY A 122 -8.80 11.30 2.46
N LYS A 123 -8.85 12.56 2.93
CA LYS A 123 -8.40 12.96 4.28
C LYS A 123 -9.20 12.27 5.38
N SER A 124 -10.50 12.09 5.17
CA SER A 124 -11.41 11.45 6.12
C SER A 124 -12.65 10.97 5.38
N GLU A 125 -13.34 10.03 5.98
CA GLU A 125 -14.66 9.58 5.53
C GLU A 125 -15.42 9.02 6.72
N ASP A 126 -16.71 9.33 6.79
CA ASP A 126 -17.61 8.94 7.87
C ASP A 126 -18.74 8.07 7.33
N ASN A 127 -19.39 7.32 8.22
CA ASN A 127 -20.58 6.51 7.92
C ASN A 127 -20.34 5.45 6.83
N ILE A 128 -19.18 4.78 6.86
CA ILE A 128 -18.78 3.74 5.90
C ILE A 128 -19.43 2.41 6.32
N PRO A 129 -20.43 1.89 5.58
CA PRO A 129 -21.03 0.60 5.90
C PRO A 129 -20.14 -0.53 5.37
N ILE A 130 -19.75 -1.48 6.23
CA ILE A 130 -18.96 -2.64 5.84
C ILE A 130 -19.60 -3.90 6.43
N SER A 131 -19.96 -4.86 5.57
CA SER A 131 -20.49 -6.15 6.02
C SER A 131 -19.42 -6.98 6.73
N PHE A 132 -19.80 -7.89 7.61
CA PHE A 132 -18.86 -8.82 8.23
C PHE A 132 -18.06 -9.60 7.17
N GLY A 133 -16.73 -9.61 7.31
CA GLY A 133 -15.81 -10.24 6.36
C GLY A 133 -15.48 -9.43 5.11
N ASP A 134 -16.26 -8.37 4.80
CA ASP A 134 -16.02 -7.51 3.65
C ASP A 134 -14.89 -6.51 3.91
N ILE A 135 -14.35 -5.99 2.81
CA ILE A 135 -13.28 -4.99 2.78
C ILE A 135 -13.78 -3.73 2.08
N TYR A 136 -13.69 -2.60 2.78
CA TYR A 136 -13.77 -1.27 2.17
C TYR A 136 -12.39 -0.84 1.68
N ALA A 137 -12.31 -0.23 0.50
CA ALA A 137 -11.06 0.22 -0.09
C ALA A 137 -11.22 1.64 -0.63
N THR A 138 -10.34 2.55 -0.20
CA THR A 138 -10.35 3.95 -0.64
C THR A 138 -8.95 4.47 -0.93
N LYS A 139 -8.84 5.51 -1.75
CA LYS A 139 -7.56 6.12 -2.13
C LYS A 139 -7.35 7.45 -1.45
N ILE A 140 -6.17 7.58 -0.84
CA ILE A 140 -5.70 8.82 -0.25
C ILE A 140 -4.74 9.45 -1.26
N HIS A 141 -5.18 10.56 -1.87
CA HIS A 141 -4.45 11.25 -2.92
C HIS A 141 -3.56 12.33 -2.32
N ILE A 142 -2.30 12.36 -2.74
CA ILE A 142 -1.28 13.24 -2.18
C ILE A 142 -0.66 14.05 -3.32
N LEU A 143 -0.74 15.37 -3.23
CA LEU A 143 -0.13 16.32 -4.15
C LEU A 143 0.94 17.12 -3.39
N ILE A 144 2.20 16.97 -3.79
CA ILE A 144 3.29 17.76 -3.21
C ILE A 144 3.36 19.12 -3.92
N PRO A 145 3.23 20.24 -3.19
CA PRO A 145 3.37 21.58 -3.79
C PRO A 145 4.74 21.76 -4.48
N LYS A 146 4.78 22.56 -5.56
CA LYS A 146 6.03 22.82 -6.31
C LYS A 146 7.15 23.46 -5.48
N LYS A 147 6.79 24.17 -4.39
CA LYS A 147 7.72 24.88 -3.51
C LYS A 147 7.91 24.18 -2.15
N ALA A 148 7.30 23.01 -1.94
CA ALA A 148 7.44 22.27 -0.70
C ALA A 148 8.91 21.88 -0.48
N PRO A 149 9.46 21.95 0.73
CA PRO A 149 10.83 21.54 1.00
C PRO A 149 11.00 20.03 0.76
N PRO A 150 12.24 19.56 0.47
CA PRO A 150 12.56 18.15 0.62
C PRO A 150 12.48 17.77 2.09
N CYS A 151 11.54 16.90 2.43
CA CYS A 151 11.24 16.52 3.81
C CYS A 151 10.41 15.25 3.84
N THR A 152 10.13 14.77 5.05
CA THR A 152 9.35 13.56 5.29
C THR A 152 8.23 13.86 6.27
N VAL A 153 7.05 13.32 5.97
CA VAL A 153 5.86 13.40 6.81
C VAL A 153 5.40 11.98 7.10
N ARG A 154 5.10 11.71 8.37
CA ARG A 154 4.47 10.48 8.81
C ARG A 154 3.04 10.79 9.19
N TYR A 155 2.11 10.16 8.50
CA TYR A 155 0.68 10.27 8.75
C TYR A 155 0.20 9.06 9.55
N HIS A 156 -0.84 9.31 10.34
CA HIS A 156 -1.58 8.29 11.08
C HIS A 156 -3.02 8.28 10.57
N ILE A 157 -3.54 7.09 10.31
CA ILE A 157 -4.93 6.87 9.95
C ILE A 157 -5.59 6.26 11.18
N GLU A 158 -6.49 7.02 11.79
CA GLU A 158 -7.33 6.53 12.88
C GLU A 158 -8.60 5.93 12.27
N ILE A 159 -8.86 4.65 12.55
CA ILE A 159 -10.07 3.98 12.09
C ILE A 159 -10.94 3.73 13.31
N LYS A 160 -12.20 4.14 13.21
CA LYS A 160 -13.19 4.00 14.27
C LYS A 160 -14.38 3.21 13.75
N ASN A 161 -15.03 2.49 14.64
CA ASN A 161 -16.32 1.89 14.36
C ASN A 161 -17.38 2.48 15.30
N GLU A 162 -18.60 2.58 14.83
CA GLU A 162 -19.74 3.00 15.62
C GLU A 162 -20.37 1.78 16.31
N ILE A 163 -20.61 1.86 17.61
CA ILE A 163 -21.40 0.90 18.38
C ILE A 163 -22.40 1.71 19.19
N ASP A 164 -23.70 1.48 18.95
CA ASP A 164 -24.80 2.15 19.66
C ASP A 164 -24.69 3.69 19.68
N GLY A 165 -24.29 4.31 18.57
CA GLY A 165 -24.11 5.75 18.46
C GLY A 165 -22.79 6.29 19.02
N ILE A 166 -21.88 5.42 19.47
CA ILE A 166 -20.58 5.80 20.05
C ILE A 166 -19.45 5.30 19.16
N TYR A 167 -18.59 6.22 18.71
CA TYR A 167 -17.38 5.86 17.96
C TYR A 167 -16.28 5.36 18.91
N GLN A 168 -15.81 4.14 18.65
CA GLN A 168 -14.71 3.50 19.36
C GLN A 168 -13.53 3.28 18.42
N GLU A 169 -12.31 3.28 18.95
CA GLU A 169 -11.12 2.94 18.18
C GLU A 169 -11.21 1.49 17.69
N TYR A 170 -11.09 1.30 16.38
CA TYR A 170 -11.11 -0.01 15.76
C TYR A 170 -9.71 -0.50 15.43
N ASP A 171 -8.93 0.35 14.76
CA ASP A 171 -7.55 0.10 14.37
C ASP A 171 -6.83 1.43 14.08
N ASN A 172 -5.51 1.37 13.97
CA ASN A 172 -4.70 2.50 13.58
C ASN A 172 -3.50 2.06 12.72
N ILE A 173 -3.20 2.85 11.69
CA ILE A 173 -2.14 2.49 10.74
C ILE A 173 -1.39 3.72 10.25
N LEU A 174 -0.09 3.55 10.01
CA LEU A 174 0.84 4.62 9.64
C LEU A 174 1.29 4.49 8.19
N PHE A 175 1.50 5.63 7.54
CA PHE A 175 2.24 5.70 6.28
C PHE A 175 3.11 6.95 6.22
N THR A 176 4.12 6.89 5.36
CA THR A 176 5.14 7.92 5.23
C THR A 176 5.12 8.50 3.82
N VAL A 177 5.27 9.81 3.72
CA VAL A 177 5.45 10.52 2.46
C VAL A 177 6.73 11.33 2.52
N THR A 178 7.62 11.09 1.57
CA THR A 178 8.84 11.87 1.40
C THR A 178 8.73 12.76 0.16
N SER A 179 8.78 14.07 0.39
CA SER A 179 8.94 15.08 -0.66
C SER A 179 10.41 15.11 -1.11
N LYS A 180 10.64 14.99 -2.42
CA LYS A 180 11.97 15.18 -3.03
C LYS A 180 11.97 16.35 -4.00
N ALA A 181 13.12 17.01 -4.12
CA ALA A 181 13.36 17.99 -5.17
C ALA A 181 13.07 17.38 -6.57
N ARG A 182 12.62 18.23 -7.48
CA ARG A 182 12.25 17.83 -8.85
C ARG A 182 13.45 17.26 -9.64
#